data_AF-A0A960RRZ9-F1
#
_entry.id   AF-A0A960RRZ9-F1
#
_cell.length_a   1.000
_cell.length_b   1.000
_cell.length_c   1.000
_cell.angle_alpha   90.00
_cell.angle_beta   90.00
_cell.angle_gamma   90.00
#
_symmetry.space_group_name_H-M   'P 1'
#
loop_
_entity.id
_entity.type
_entity.pdbx_description
1 polymer ?
#
loop_
_entity_poly.entity_id
_entity_poly.type
_entity_poly.pdbx_seq_one_letter_code
_entity_poly.pdbx_strand_id
1 'polypeptide(L)'
;MEVERLIEMLAAELKLPAIPQKDKNGAYQLKVNPSVTVSIRELNPGVFLHSTILSIPKEGNKEALFIHLMKANLLGQGTGGAAIGIDEKEKFFTLSQSLPFEVNYKTFHETLEDFLNYIDFWKEEVPKLQTSIM
;
A
#
# COMPACT_ATOMS: atom_id res chain seq x y z
N MET A 1 2.45 -17.10 -11.06
CA MET A 1 2.44 -17.94 -9.84
C MET A 1 1.21 -17.60 -9.02
N GLU A 2 0.64 -18.58 -8.32
CA GLU A 2 -0.45 -18.33 -7.36
C GLU A 2 0.03 -17.49 -6.18
N VAL A 3 -0.84 -16.63 -5.66
CA VAL A 3 -0.49 -15.70 -4.57
C VAL A 3 -0.05 -16.41 -3.31
N GLU A 4 -0.68 -17.56 -2.99
CA GLU A 4 -0.32 -18.38 -1.84
C GLU A 4 1.18 -18.72 -1.83
N ARG A 5 1.70 -19.18 -2.97
CA ARG A 5 3.12 -19.53 -3.12
C ARG A 5 4.04 -18.33 -2.98
N LEU A 6 3.63 -17.15 -3.44
CA LEU A 6 4.40 -15.91 -3.26
C LEU A 6 4.51 -15.55 -1.76
N ILE A 7 3.41 -15.70 -1.02
CA ILE A 7 3.35 -15.44 0.42
C ILE A 7 4.19 -16.46 1.22
N GLU A 8 4.16 -17.75 0.83
CA GLU A 8 5.00 -18.78 1.44
C GLU A 8 6.49 -18.48 1.28
N MET A 9 6.91 -18.09 0.07
CA MET A 9 8.30 -17.71 -0.21
C MET A 9 8.72 -16.50 0.61
N LEU A 10 7.86 -15.47 0.68
CA LEU A 10 8.10 -14.29 1.49
C LEU A 10 8.23 -14.62 2.97
N ALA A 11 7.34 -15.46 3.51
CA ALA A 11 7.39 -15.87 4.90
C ALA A 11 8.67 -16.65 5.24
N ALA A 12 9.13 -17.51 4.33
CA ALA A 12 10.37 -18.24 4.48
C ALA A 12 11.60 -17.32 4.45
N GLU A 13 11.64 -16.36 3.52
CA GLU A 13 12.72 -15.38 3.39
C GLU A 13 12.82 -14.48 4.63
N LEU A 14 11.69 -13.95 5.09
CA LEU A 14 11.60 -13.10 6.28
C LEU A 14 11.70 -13.89 7.61
N LYS A 15 11.78 -15.23 7.55
CA LYS A 15 11.79 -16.14 8.72
C LYS A 15 10.62 -15.86 9.68
N LEU A 16 9.44 -15.64 9.12
CA LEU A 16 8.24 -15.42 9.92
C LEU A 16 7.91 -16.69 10.73
N PRO A 17 7.42 -16.55 11.97
CA PRO A 17 7.06 -17.70 12.80
C PRO A 17 5.89 -18.51 12.23
N ALA A 18 5.08 -17.91 11.34
CA ALA A 18 4.00 -18.55 10.63
C ALA A 18 3.73 -17.82 9.30
N ILE A 19 3.21 -18.56 8.32
CA ILE A 19 2.70 -17.98 7.07
C ILE A 19 1.45 -17.16 7.39
N PRO A 20 1.33 -15.91 6.89
CA PRO A 20 0.11 -15.12 7.02
C PRO A 20 -1.12 -15.91 6.58
N GLN A 21 -2.18 -15.89 7.39
CA GLN A 21 -3.45 -16.51 7.01
C GLN A 21 -4.35 -15.51 6.27
N LYS A 22 -5.24 -16.04 5.42
CA LYS A 22 -6.28 -15.24 4.77
C LYS A 22 -7.28 -14.74 5.82
N ASP A 23 -7.71 -13.50 5.65
CA ASP A 23 -8.83 -12.93 6.41
C ASP A 23 -10.19 -13.40 5.85
N LYS A 24 -11.28 -12.88 6.42
CA LYS A 24 -12.65 -13.18 6.00
C LYS A 24 -12.97 -12.80 4.55
N ASN A 25 -12.17 -11.92 3.96
CA ASN A 25 -12.31 -11.42 2.60
C ASN A 25 -11.32 -12.11 1.63
N GLY A 26 -10.63 -13.16 2.07
CA GLY A 26 -9.68 -13.92 1.26
C GLY A 26 -8.35 -13.21 1.02
N ALA A 27 -8.03 -12.14 1.76
CA ALA A 27 -6.76 -11.43 1.63
C ALA A 27 -5.76 -11.86 2.72
N TYR A 28 -4.49 -12.01 2.35
CA TYR A 28 -3.39 -12.23 3.29
C TYR A 28 -3.03 -10.92 3.99
N GLN A 29 -2.85 -10.96 5.30
CA GLN A 29 -2.46 -9.78 6.09
C GLN A 29 -1.00 -9.89 6.52
N LEU A 30 -0.12 -9.13 5.86
CA LEU A 30 1.29 -9.05 6.18
C LEU A 30 1.54 -7.88 7.14
N LYS A 31 1.87 -8.19 8.39
CA LYS A 31 2.27 -7.16 9.36
C LYS A 31 3.78 -6.91 9.26
N VAL A 32 4.16 -5.80 8.63
CA VAL A 32 5.57 -5.43 8.43
C VAL A 32 6.15 -4.81 9.70
N ASN A 33 5.39 -3.94 10.35
CA ASN A 33 5.74 -3.34 11.65
C ASN A 33 4.45 -3.00 12.43
N PRO A 34 4.52 -2.47 13.67
CA PRO A 34 3.32 -2.14 14.44
C PRO A 34 2.36 -1.13 13.77
N SER A 35 2.85 -0.35 12.81
CA SER A 35 2.10 0.74 12.14
C SER A 35 1.77 0.47 10.67
N VAL A 36 2.25 -0.64 10.10
CA VAL A 36 2.07 -0.99 8.68
C VAL A 36 1.60 -2.44 8.58
N THR A 37 0.39 -2.60 8.05
CA THR A 37 -0.15 -3.89 7.61
C THR A 37 -0.50 -3.79 6.14
N VAL A 38 0.01 -4.70 5.34
CA VAL A 38 -0.30 -4.81 3.91
C VAL A 38 -1.27 -5.96 3.70
N SER A 39 -2.41 -5.64 3.10
CA SER A 39 -3.40 -6.59 2.62
C SER A 39 -3.01 -7.01 1.20
N ILE A 40 -2.85 -8.31 0.99
CA ILE A 40 -2.43 -8.91 -0.28
C ILE A 40 -3.53 -9.85 -0.75
N ARG A 41 -4.16 -9.52 -1.89
CA ARG A 41 -5.25 -10.31 -2.47
C ARG A 41 -4.86 -10.82 -3.85
N GLU A 42 -5.34 -12.00 -4.18
CA GLU A 42 -5.28 -12.52 -5.55
C GLU A 42 -6.18 -11.73 -6.50
N LEU A 43 -5.62 -11.35 -7.64
CA LEU A 43 -6.36 -10.99 -8.83
C LEU A 43 -6.29 -12.21 -9.77
N ASN A 44 -7.34 -12.52 -10.51
CA ASN A 44 -7.29 -13.62 -11.48
C ASN A 44 -7.17 -13.03 -12.90
N PRO A 45 -5.95 -12.88 -13.46
CA PRO A 45 -4.62 -13.17 -12.89
C PRO A 45 -3.98 -11.99 -12.14
N GLY A 46 -3.01 -12.29 -11.27
CA GLY A 46 -2.14 -11.32 -10.60
C GLY A 46 -2.37 -11.06 -9.11
N VAL A 47 -1.94 -9.89 -8.65
CA VAL A 47 -1.91 -9.53 -7.21
C VAL A 47 -2.42 -8.11 -7.01
N PHE A 48 -3.14 -7.90 -5.92
CA PHE A 48 -3.54 -6.60 -5.42
C PHE A 48 -2.94 -6.35 -4.04
N LEU A 49 -2.20 -5.26 -3.90
CA LEU A 49 -1.65 -4.76 -2.65
C LEU A 49 -2.51 -3.58 -2.15
N HIS A 50 -2.78 -3.55 -0.86
CA HIS A 50 -3.50 -2.44 -0.23
C HIS A 50 -3.02 -2.20 1.19
N SER A 51 -2.87 -0.93 1.56
CA SER A 51 -2.56 -0.55 2.94
C SER A 51 -3.12 0.82 3.29
N THR A 52 -3.28 1.07 4.58
CA THR A 52 -3.55 2.40 5.11
C THR A 52 -2.24 3.16 5.27
N ILE A 53 -2.19 4.40 4.77
CA ILE A 53 -1.03 5.28 4.94
C ILE A 53 -1.14 6.01 6.28
N LEU A 54 -2.10 6.94 6.39
CA LEU A 54 -2.34 7.73 7.60
C LEU A 54 -3.79 8.23 7.68
N SER A 55 -4.19 8.74 8.85
CA SER A 55 -5.48 9.41 9.02
C SER A 55 -5.53 10.71 8.22
N ILE A 56 -6.68 10.99 7.61
CA ILE A 56 -6.94 12.26 6.96
C ILE A 56 -6.95 13.35 8.04
N PRO A 57 -6.15 14.41 7.88
CA PRO A 57 -6.12 15.48 8.85
C PRO A 57 -7.47 16.20 9.00
N LYS A 58 -7.79 16.62 10.22
CA LYS A 58 -9.04 17.36 10.48
C LYS A 58 -8.96 18.83 10.09
N GLU A 59 -7.76 19.40 10.19
CA GLU A 59 -7.46 20.82 10.02
C GLU A 59 -6.45 21.05 8.88
N GLY A 60 -6.26 22.31 8.48
CA GLY A 60 -5.38 22.72 7.39
C GLY A 60 -6.07 22.77 6.02
N ASN A 61 -5.31 23.14 4.98
CA ASN A 61 -5.83 23.29 3.62
C ASN A 61 -5.98 21.93 2.91
N LYS A 62 -7.16 21.31 3.08
CA LYS A 62 -7.49 20.00 2.49
C LYS A 62 -7.51 20.02 0.97
N GLU A 63 -7.96 21.11 0.36
CA GLU A 63 -8.02 21.24 -1.10
C GLU A 63 -6.62 21.17 -1.72
N ALA A 64 -5.69 21.95 -1.18
CA ALA A 64 -4.30 21.93 -1.66
C ALA A 64 -3.64 20.56 -1.45
N LEU A 65 -3.90 19.90 -0.30
CA LEU A 65 -3.44 18.55 -0.03
C LEU A 65 -4.00 17.56 -1.06
N PHE A 66 -5.31 17.55 -1.31
CA PHE A 66 -5.93 16.65 -2.28
C PHE A 66 -5.44 16.89 -3.71
N ILE A 67 -5.26 18.15 -4.12
CA ILE A 67 -4.64 18.48 -5.40
C ILE A 67 -3.22 17.91 -5.48
N HIS A 68 -2.43 18.01 -4.42
CA HIS A 68 -1.08 17.45 -4.38
C HIS A 68 -1.10 15.91 -4.51
N LEU A 69 -1.97 15.23 -3.77
CA LEU A 69 -2.13 13.77 -3.86
C LEU A 69 -2.62 13.31 -5.25
N MET A 70 -3.56 14.05 -5.86
CA MET A 70 -4.00 13.78 -7.23
C MET A 70 -2.88 13.95 -8.25
N LYS A 71 -2.00 14.96 -8.07
CA LYS A 71 -0.80 15.12 -8.91
C LYS A 71 0.16 13.95 -8.75
N ALA A 72 0.36 13.45 -7.52
CA ALA A 72 1.17 12.25 -7.30
C ALA A 72 0.59 11.00 -7.99
N ASN A 73 -0.73 10.85 -7.96
CA ASN A 73 -1.43 9.77 -8.65
C ASN A 73 -1.36 9.87 -10.18
N LEU A 74 -1.02 11.03 -10.75
CA LEU A 74 -0.97 11.21 -12.20
C LEU A 74 0.03 10.22 -12.82
N LEU A 75 -0.51 9.25 -13.55
CA LEU A 75 0.25 8.15 -14.16
C LEU A 75 1.10 7.35 -13.15
N GLY A 76 0.76 7.40 -11.86
CA GLY A 76 1.48 6.71 -10.79
C GLY A 76 2.90 7.24 -10.54
N GLN A 77 3.27 8.42 -11.05
CA GLN A 77 4.64 8.93 -10.98
C GLN A 77 5.09 9.24 -9.54
N GLY A 78 4.19 9.75 -8.70
CA GLY A 78 4.46 10.05 -7.30
C GLY A 78 4.23 8.87 -6.35
N THR A 79 3.90 7.69 -6.87
CA THR A 79 3.41 6.55 -6.08
C THR A 79 4.01 5.21 -6.52
N GLY A 80 4.96 5.19 -7.45
CA GLY A 80 5.59 3.95 -7.93
C GLY A 80 4.65 3.03 -8.69
N GLY A 81 3.67 3.60 -9.39
CA GLY A 81 2.62 2.83 -10.07
C GLY A 81 1.46 2.40 -9.16
N ALA A 82 1.49 2.74 -7.87
CA ALA A 82 0.34 2.61 -6.98
C ALA A 82 -0.64 3.80 -7.13
N ALA A 83 -1.74 3.77 -6.40
CA ALA A 83 -2.71 4.84 -6.32
C ALA A 83 -3.04 5.15 -4.86
N ILE A 84 -2.95 6.44 -4.51
CA ILE A 84 -3.43 6.98 -3.23
C ILE A 84 -4.94 7.13 -3.32
N GLY A 85 -5.65 6.50 -2.38
CA GLY A 85 -7.10 6.58 -2.25
C GLY A 85 -7.52 7.10 -0.88
N ILE A 86 -8.83 7.13 -0.68
CA ILE A 86 -9.47 7.42 0.61
C ILE A 86 -10.32 6.19 0.96
N ASP A 87 -10.30 5.77 2.22
CA ASP A 87 -11.16 4.68 2.68
C ASP A 87 -12.65 5.06 2.61
N GLU A 88 -13.54 4.05 2.62
CA GLU A 88 -14.99 4.27 2.49
C GLU A 88 -15.59 5.20 3.56
N LYS A 89 -14.91 5.35 4.70
CA LYS A 89 -15.36 6.19 5.81
C LYS A 89 -14.74 7.59 5.80
N GLU A 90 -13.93 7.90 4.80
CA GLU A 90 -13.21 9.17 4.65
C GLU A 90 -12.35 9.54 5.88
N LYS A 91 -11.78 8.52 6.53
CA LYS A 91 -10.93 8.65 7.72
C LYS A 91 -9.46 8.51 7.42
N PHE A 92 -9.10 7.76 6.38
CA PHE A 92 -7.73 7.37 6.12
C PHE A 92 -7.38 7.51 4.63
N PHE A 93 -6.17 8.00 4.39
CA PHE A 93 -5.52 7.81 3.11
C PHE A 93 -5.04 6.36 3.00
N THR A 94 -5.19 5.79 1.82
CA THR A 94 -4.79 4.43 1.51
C THR A 94 -3.84 4.42 0.31
N LEU A 95 -3.01 3.39 0.21
CA LEU A 95 -2.22 3.09 -0.97
C LEU A 95 -2.70 1.76 -1.55
N SER A 96 -2.82 1.67 -2.86
CA SER A 96 -3.22 0.44 -3.54
C SER A 96 -2.46 0.25 -4.84
N GLN A 97 -2.06 -0.99 -5.13
CA GLN A 97 -1.34 -1.30 -6.35
C GLN A 97 -1.83 -2.63 -6.92
N SER A 98 -2.16 -2.64 -8.21
CA SER A 98 -2.52 -3.85 -8.94
C SER A 98 -1.38 -4.26 -9.86
N LEU A 99 -1.09 -5.55 -9.85
CA LEU A 99 -0.26 -6.23 -10.84
C LEU A 99 -1.22 -7.15 -11.62
N PRO A 100 -1.92 -6.67 -12.67
CA PRO A 100 -3.02 -7.39 -13.32
C PRO A 100 -2.51 -8.45 -14.32
N PHE A 101 -1.44 -9.13 -13.97
CA PHE A 101 -0.77 -10.13 -14.79
C PHE A 101 -0.09 -11.15 -13.90
N GLU A 102 0.28 -12.29 -14.46
CA GLU A 102 1.00 -13.30 -13.71
C GLU A 102 2.36 -12.76 -13.26
N VAL A 103 2.58 -12.74 -11.94
CA VAL A 103 3.84 -12.27 -11.35
C VAL A 103 4.70 -13.45 -10.89
N ASN A 104 6.01 -13.29 -11.03
CA ASN A 104 7.00 -14.14 -10.39
C ASN A 104 7.37 -13.56 -9.02
N TYR A 105 8.08 -14.36 -8.21
CA TYR A 105 8.47 -13.94 -6.87
C TYR A 105 9.33 -12.67 -6.83
N LYS A 106 10.30 -12.55 -7.74
CA LYS A 106 11.19 -11.39 -7.79
C LYS A 106 10.39 -10.09 -8.02
N THR A 107 9.54 -10.06 -9.04
CA THR A 107 8.70 -8.89 -9.34
C THR A 107 7.74 -8.57 -8.20
N PHE A 108 7.14 -9.60 -7.57
CA PHE A 108 6.29 -9.42 -6.41
C PHE A 108 7.06 -8.79 -5.23
N HIS A 109 8.25 -9.31 -4.92
CA HIS A 109 9.09 -8.83 -3.82
C HIS A 109 9.53 -7.38 -4.04
N GLU A 110 10.11 -7.09 -5.22
CA GLU A 110 10.53 -5.73 -5.59
C GLU A 110 9.34 -4.75 -5.54
N THR A 111 8.16 -5.15 -6.05
CA THR A 111 6.96 -4.30 -5.97
C THR A 111 6.52 -4.08 -4.52
N LEU A 112 6.58 -5.11 -3.67
CA LEU A 112 6.21 -4.98 -2.26
C LEU A 112 7.17 -4.04 -1.50
N GLU A 113 8.47 -4.13 -1.75
CA GLU A 113 9.46 -3.23 -1.17
C GLU A 113 9.22 -1.78 -1.59
N ASP A 114 9.04 -1.54 -2.90
CA ASP A 114 8.71 -0.20 -3.41
C ASP A 114 7.40 0.32 -2.81
N PHE A 115 6.37 -0.52 -2.74
CA PHE A 115 5.09 -0.18 -2.14
C PHE A 115 5.22 0.25 -0.67
N LEU A 116 6.06 -0.44 0.11
CA LEU A 116 6.36 -0.09 1.50
C LEU A 116 7.12 1.24 1.59
N ASN A 117 8.11 1.46 0.72
CA ASN A 117 8.86 2.71 0.66
C ASN A 117 7.93 3.91 0.36
N TYR A 118 6.96 3.75 -0.54
CA TYR A 118 5.97 4.80 -0.81
C TYR A 118 5.00 5.04 0.35
N ILE A 119 4.63 4.00 1.11
CA ILE A 119 3.86 4.20 2.36
C ILE A 119 4.64 5.08 3.33
N ASP A 120 5.91 4.76 3.58
CA ASP A 120 6.73 5.51 4.52
C ASP A 120 6.99 6.94 4.03
N PHE A 121 7.28 7.13 2.73
CA PHE A 121 7.38 8.46 2.12
C PHE A 121 6.13 9.31 2.36
N TRP A 122 4.93 8.77 2.07
CA TRP A 122 3.69 9.55 2.20
C TRP A 122 3.28 9.77 3.65
N LYS A 123 3.64 8.87 4.57
CA LYS A 123 3.48 9.10 6.02
C LYS A 123 4.28 10.31 6.50
N GLU A 124 5.46 10.55 5.93
CA GLU A 124 6.28 11.71 6.26
C GLU A 124 5.88 12.98 5.50
N GLU A 125 5.45 12.85 4.24
CA GLU A 125 5.20 13.98 3.36
C GLU A 125 3.88 14.69 3.65
N VAL A 126 2.80 13.94 3.92
CA VAL A 126 1.48 14.54 4.18
C VAL A 126 1.49 15.53 5.35
N PRO A 127 2.12 15.24 6.51
CA PRO A 127 2.24 16.21 7.60
C PRO A 127 2.96 17.51 7.19
N LYS A 128 4.03 17.43 6.38
CA LYS A 128 4.82 18.61 5.95
C LYS A 128 4.00 19.55 5.09
N LEU A 129 3.15 18.99 4.22
CA LEU A 129 2.24 19.77 3.38
C LEU A 129 1.20 20.52 4.22
N GLN A 130 0.85 20.02 5.39
CA GLN A 130 -0.06 20.76 6.29
C GLN A 130 0.61 21.96 6.92
N THR A 131 1.87 21.81 7.34
CA THR A 131 2.63 22.89 7.98
C THR A 131 3.08 23.96 6.99
N SER A 132 3.36 23.58 5.74
CA SER A 132 3.84 24.49 4.70
C SER A 132 2.74 25.34 4.05
N ILE A 133 1.46 25.05 4.36
CA ILE A 133 0.28 25.73 3.79
C ILE A 133 -0.48 26.51 4.90
N MET A 134 0.15 26.70 6.07
CA MET A 134 -0.27 27.67 7.09
C MET A 134 0.55 28.95 6.96
#